data_AF-A0A6M1LJ41-F1
#
_entry.id   AF-A0A6M1LJ41-F1
#
_cell.length_a   1.000
_cell.length_b   1.000
_cell.length_c   1.000
_cell.angle_alpha   90.00
_cell.angle_beta   90.00
_cell.angle_gamma   90.00
#
_symmetry.space_group_name_H-M   'P 1'
#
loop_
_entity.id
_entity.type
_entity.pdbx_description
1 polymer ?
#
loop_
_entity_poly.entity_id
_entity_poly.type
_entity_poly.pdbx_seq_one_letter_code
_entity_poly.pdbx_strand_id
1 'polypeptide(L)' 'MSVGMAVWVVGLAQLYAAVGLIVGLAFLLRGIDRVDPAARGAHAFRPLILPGLVLLWPVVAWRWARLAR' A
#
# COMPACT_ATOMS: atom_id res chain seq x y z
N MET A 1 -26.45 -5.70 13.05
CA MET A 1 -25.82 -4.51 12.42
C MET A 1 -26.91 -3.71 11.74
N SER A 2 -27.03 -2.41 11.99
CA SER A 2 -27.95 -1.55 11.23
C SER A 2 -27.38 -1.27 9.83
N VAL A 3 -28.24 -1.02 8.85
CA VAL A 3 -27.82 -0.68 7.48
C VAL A 3 -26.90 0.55 7.46
N GLY A 4 -27.21 1.56 8.29
CA GLY A 4 -26.35 2.75 8.44
C GLY A 4 -24.93 2.41 8.93
N MET A 5 -24.78 1.51 9.90
CA MET A 5 -23.47 1.06 10.37
C MET A 5 -22.67 0.36 9.25
N ALA A 6 -23.33 -0.49 8.46
CA ALA A 6 -22.69 -1.20 7.35
C ALA A 6 -22.14 -0.24 6.29
N VAL A 7 -22.91 0.80 5.94
CA VAL A 7 -22.49 1.84 4.98
C VAL A 7 -21.22 2.54 5.45
N TRP A 8 -21.15 2.92 6.73
CA TRP A 8 -19.97 3.59 7.28
C TRP A 8 -18.74 2.70 7.29
N VAL A 9 -18.88 1.44 7.72
CA VAL A 9 -17.76 0.49 7.78
C VAL A 9 -17.21 0.24 6.37
N VAL A 10 -18.08 -0.03 5.40
CA VAL A 10 -17.67 -0.27 4.01
C VAL A 10 -17.07 0.99 3.39
N GLY A 11 -17.67 2.16 3.60
CA GLY A 11 -17.16 3.42 3.06
C GLY A 11 -15.78 3.78 3.60
N LEU A 12 -15.55 3.60 4.90
CA LEU A 12 -14.24 3.80 5.51
C LEU A 12 -13.21 2.79 5.01
N ALA A 13 -13.60 1.52 4.86
CA ALA A 13 -12.72 0.49 4.31
C ALA A 13 -12.33 0.79 2.85
N GLN A 14 -13.27 1.28 2.03
CA GLN A 14 -13.01 1.71 0.66
C GLN A 14 -12.07 2.91 0.61
N LEU A 15 -12.29 3.92 1.45
CA LEU A 15 -11.40 5.07 1.54
C LEU A 15 -9.99 4.65 1.96
N TYR A 16 -9.87 3.79 2.97
CA TYR A 16 -8.60 3.25 3.44
C TYR A 16 -7.87 2.49 2.33
N ALA A 17 -8.57 1.61 1.61
CA ALA A 17 -8.01 0.85 0.50
C ALA A 17 -7.59 1.75 -0.67
N ALA A 18 -8.35 2.81 -0.98
CA ALA A 18 -8.01 3.76 -2.02
C ALA A 18 -6.71 4.52 -1.70
N VAL A 19 -6.56 5.00 -0.46
CA VAL A 19 -5.31 5.63 0.02
C VAL A 19 -4.16 4.61 -0.04
N GLY A 20 -4.40 3.39 0.43
CA GLY A 20 -3.40 2.34 0.40
C GLY A 20 -2.96 1.96 -1.01
N LEU A 21 -3.86 2.01 -1.99
CA LEU A 21 -3.55 1.77 -3.40
C LEU A 21 -2.66 2.87 -3.97
N ILE A 22 -2.98 4.14 -3.69
CA ILE A 22 -2.16 5.27 -4.14
C ILE A 22 -0.74 5.17 -3.56
N VAL A 23 -0.62 4.91 -2.25
CA VAL A 23 0.67 4.76 -1.56
C VAL A 23 1.42 3.54 -2.08
N GLY A 24 0.76 2.39 -2.21
CA GLY A 24 1.35 1.14 -2.68
C GLY A 24 1.88 1.25 -4.11
N LEU A 25 1.12 1.87 -5.02
CA LEU A 25 1.58 2.14 -6.39
C LEU A 25 2.76 3.10 -6.41
N ALA A 26 2.71 4.20 -5.63
CA ALA A 26 3.83 5.13 -5.53
C ALA A 26 5.10 4.44 -5.01
N PHE A 27 4.96 3.55 -4.01
CA PHE A 27 6.05 2.76 -3.45
C PHE A 27 6.62 1.75 -4.47
N LEU A 28 5.77 1.02 -5.20
CA LEU A 28 6.23 0.08 -6.23
C LEU A 28 6.98 0.76 -7.38
N LEU A 29 6.57 1.97 -7.75
CA LEU A 29 7.17 2.71 -8.87
C LEU A 29 8.46 3.45 -8.48
N ARG A 30 8.59 3.92 -7.23
CA ARG A 30 9.69 4.82 -6.82
C ARG A 30 10.49 4.39 -5.59
N GLY A 31 9.90 3.55 -4.74
CA GLY A 31 10.44 3.19 -3.43
C GLY A 31 11.10 1.81 -3.39
N ILE A 32 10.52 0.82 -4.07
CA ILE A 32 10.92 -0.58 -3.90
C ILE A 32 12.37 -0.86 -4.31
N ASP A 33 12.85 -0.26 -5.40
CA ASP A 33 14.24 -0.42 -5.85
C ASP A 33 15.26 0.23 -4.92
N ARG A 34 14.84 1.21 -4.11
CA ARG A 34 15.70 1.87 -3.10
C ARG A 34 15.74 1.11 -1.78
N VAL A 35 14.64 0.44 -1.42
CA VAL A 35 14.50 -0.26 -0.14
C VAL A 35 14.98 -1.71 -0.23
N ASP A 36 14.76 -2.37 -1.37
CA ASP A 36 15.14 -3.75 -1.58
C ASP A 36 15.95 -3.90 -2.88
N PRO A 37 17.30 -3.93 -2.80
CA PRO A 37 18.15 -4.17 -3.95
C PRO A 37 17.93 -5.53 -4.61
N ALA A 38 17.34 -6.52 -3.91
CA ALA A 38 17.00 -7.84 -4.44
C ALA A 38 15.69 -7.84 -5.23
N ALA A 39 14.86 -6.80 -5.10
CA ALA A 39 13.69 -6.59 -5.95
C ALA A 39 14.06 -6.16 -7.38
N ARG A 40 15.35 -5.84 -7.65
CA ARG A 40 15.86 -5.55 -8.98
C ARG A 40 15.84 -6.82 -9.83
N GLY A 41 14.94 -6.85 -10.83
CA GLY A 41 14.78 -7.96 -11.77
C GLY A 41 13.48 -8.76 -11.58
N ALA A 42 12.86 -8.72 -10.39
CA ALA A 42 11.65 -9.48 -10.07
C ALA A 42 10.34 -8.71 -10.40
N HIS A 43 10.20 -8.24 -11.65
CA HIS A 43 9.10 -7.35 -12.04
C HIS A 43 7.72 -8.02 -12.04
N ALA A 44 7.65 -9.34 -12.31
CA ALA A 44 6.40 -10.10 -12.29
C ALA A 44 5.82 -10.30 -10.87
N PHE A 45 6.64 -10.20 -9.82
CA PHE A 45 6.21 -10.36 -8.43
C PHE A 45 5.67 -9.08 -7.79
N ARG A 46 5.93 -7.91 -8.40
CA ARG A 46 5.51 -6.61 -7.87
C ARG A 46 4.00 -6.43 -7.74
N PRO A 47 3.15 -6.89 -8.69
CA PRO A 47 1.69 -6.80 -8.52
C PRO A 47 1.16 -7.71 -7.40
N LEU A 48 1.81 -8.85 -7.16
CA LEU A 48 1.38 -9.82 -6.14
C LEU A 48 1.51 -9.28 -4.71
N ILE A 49 2.46 -8.37 -4.47
CA ILE A 49 2.63 -7.73 -3.15
C ILE A 49 1.72 -6.50 -2.97
N LEU A 50 1.10 -6.00 -4.03
CA LEU A 50 0.25 -4.80 -3.98
C LEU A 50 -0.89 -4.90 -2.96
N PRO A 51 -1.63 -6.02 -2.82
CA PRO A 51 -2.66 -6.15 -1.78
C PRO A 51 -2.10 -6.00 -0.36
N GLY A 52 -0.90 -6.55 -0.11
CA GLY A 52 -0.21 -6.39 1.17
C GLY A 52 0.24 -4.96 1.42
N LEU A 53 0.73 -4.26 0.37
CA LEU A 53 1.08 -2.85 0.45
C LEU A 53 -0.13 -1.95 0.71
N VAL A 54 -1.27 -2.26 0.09
CA VAL A 54 -2.55 -1.55 0.31
C VAL A 54 -3.01 -1.74 1.75
N LEU A 55 -2.97 -2.97 2.26
CA LEU A 55 -3.41 -3.27 3.61
C LEU A 55 -2.50 -2.63 4.68
N LEU A 56 -1.19 -2.60 4.43
CA LEU A 56 -0.18 -2.13 5.39
C LEU A 56 0.36 -0.73 5.04
N TRP A 57 -0.38 0.04 4.25
CA TRP A 57 0.10 1.30 3.69
C TRP A 57 0.63 2.31 4.72
N PRO A 58 0.08 2.45 5.95
CA PRO A 58 0.62 3.42 6.92
C PRO A 58 2.05 3.06 7.35
N VAL A 59 2.30 1.76 7.54
CA VAL A 59 3.63 1.24 7.88
C VAL A 59 4.58 1.39 6.70
N VAL A 60 4.10 1.09 5.48
CA VAL A 60 4.88 1.28 4.24
C VAL A 60 5.28 2.74 4.09
N ALA A 61 4.33 3.68 4.20
CA ALA A 61 4.58 5.11 4.11
C ALA A 61 5.58 5.59 5.17
N TRP A 62 5.40 5.17 6.42
CA TRP A 62 6.31 5.53 7.52
C TRP A 62 7.73 5.02 7.29
N ARG A 63 7.89 3.73 6.96
CA ARG A 63 9.21 3.15 6.68
C ARG A 63 9.84 3.79 5.44
N TRP A 64 9.07 4.03 4.40
CA TRP A 64 9.55 4.67 3.19
C TRP A 64 10.05 6.09 3.46
N ALA A 65 9.31 6.91 4.21
CA ALA A 65 9.72 8.25 4.59
C ALA A 65 10.98 8.28 5.49
N ARG A 66 11.19 7.24 6.32
CA ARG A 66 12.40 7.11 7.15
C ARG A 66 13.64 6.69 6.37
N LEU A 67 13.48 5.82 5.37
CA LEU A 67 14.60 5.31 4.55
C LEU A 67 14.93 6.23 3.37
N ALA A 68 14.00 7.09 2.96
CA ALA A 68 14.22 8.08 1.90
C ALA A 68 14.91 9.36 2.40
N ARG A 69 15.17 9.47 3.70
CA ARG A 69 15.86 10.60 4.34
C ARG A 69 17.31 10.21 4.60
#